data_AF-A0A9Q9D726-F1
#
_entry.id   AF-A0A9Q9D726-F1
#
_cell.length_a   1.000
_cell.length_b   1.000
_cell.length_c   1.000
_cell.angle_alpha   90.00
_cell.angle_beta   90.00
_cell.angle_gamma   90.00
#
_symmetry.space_group_name_H-M   'P 1'
#
loop_
_entity.id
_entity.type
_entity.pdbx_description
1 polymer ?
#
loop_
_entity_poly.entity_id
_entity_poly.type
_entity_poly.pdbx_seq_one_letter_code
_entity_poly.pdbx_strand_id
1 'polypeptide(L)'
;MIDLQSFLVDKISHRFRELRENIPPDLISYGQKSAIYKIEKGEVPKSGNFISDSLLEDYVGYFKMSREELIFGNSEDFEQAIDYILMELLFPVIAEFIDYQDLPYSTYKHGNYPSLKTQRAVIELLHIFADFARWYGLRKGNTEYDKDEFVDYFTMMDIVLILCKNNFGRIFKEKIIQDIFNDSDEKFHFNRINKKLDLCLSTYFPDIFVPETIEKLRNNSIFKLGFIVKTLVSDFLVDLPESYLEEIPIEYNIPPLRIWEIPRTLEAEKLVKQKQEEYFANKVPYEELYKGIEGAVLKHEQGKVGLEKRKLDDFIDSLTNMPSEFSEIHALDHGRWKIPGILTSNSQASNEFQKFMNNATLDMINHLIAVQNHFINCIKREELANFL
;
A
#
# COMPACT_ATOMS: atom_id res chain seq x y z
N MET A 1 20.03 4.09 -14.40
CA MET A 1 20.86 3.06 -13.76
C MET A 1 21.54 3.72 -12.57
N ILE A 2 21.49 3.10 -11.39
CA ILE A 2 22.12 3.64 -10.17
C ILE A 2 23.64 3.66 -10.34
N ASP A 3 24.28 4.80 -10.05
CA ASP A 3 25.72 4.99 -10.23
C ASP A 3 26.50 4.80 -8.92
N LEU A 4 26.62 3.54 -8.52
CA LEU A 4 27.40 3.15 -7.34
C LEU A 4 28.90 3.44 -7.53
N GLN A 5 29.43 3.37 -8.75
CA GLN A 5 30.84 3.68 -9.02
C GLN A 5 31.20 5.10 -8.63
N SER A 6 30.38 6.09 -9.01
CA SER A 6 30.63 7.48 -8.64
C SER A 6 30.60 7.68 -7.11
N PHE A 7 29.66 7.04 -6.42
CA PHE A 7 29.63 7.03 -4.95
C PHE A 7 30.91 6.41 -4.35
N LEU A 8 31.35 5.26 -4.89
CA LEU A 8 32.53 4.56 -4.42
C LEU A 8 33.83 5.31 -4.72
N VAL A 9 33.94 6.07 -5.82
CA VAL A 9 35.14 6.85 -6.16
C VAL A 9 35.48 7.80 -5.01
N ASP A 10 34.52 8.57 -4.52
CA ASP A 10 34.75 9.52 -3.42
C ASP A 10 35.21 8.81 -2.14
N LYS A 11 34.54 7.71 -1.79
CA LYS A 11 34.88 6.89 -0.61
C LYS A 11 36.26 6.25 -0.71
N ILE A 12 36.60 5.67 -1.85
CA ILE A 12 37.91 5.04 -2.10
C ILE A 12 39.01 6.10 -2.11
N SER A 13 38.79 7.26 -2.75
CA SER A 13 39.74 8.37 -2.75
C SER A 13 40.09 8.84 -1.34
N HIS A 14 39.08 9.02 -0.50
CA HIS A 14 39.27 9.39 0.90
C HIS A 14 40.08 8.32 1.65
N ARG A 15 39.60 7.07 1.59
CA ARG A 15 40.22 5.92 2.26
C ARG A 15 41.67 5.71 1.85
N PHE A 16 41.99 5.79 0.56
CA PHE A 16 43.34 5.57 0.06
C PHE A 16 44.29 6.70 0.49
N ARG A 17 43.77 7.93 0.59
CA ARG A 17 44.52 9.07 1.13
C ARG A 17 44.82 8.89 2.61
N GLU A 18 43.83 8.43 3.38
CA GLU A 18 44.01 8.11 4.81
C GLU A 18 44.94 6.93 5.04
N LEU A 19 44.84 5.85 4.26
CA LEU A 19 45.76 4.72 4.38
C LEU A 19 47.20 5.12 4.05
N ARG A 20 47.40 5.96 3.02
CA ARG A 20 48.75 6.37 2.62
C ARG A 20 49.35 7.36 3.62
N GLU A 21 48.60 8.36 4.08
CA GLU A 21 49.13 9.51 4.85
C GLU A 21 50.45 10.06 4.23
N ASN A 22 51.58 9.83 4.91
CA ASN A 22 52.93 10.24 4.54
C ASN A 22 53.77 9.13 3.91
N ILE A 23 53.21 7.93 3.71
CA ILE A 23 53.88 6.79 3.07
C ILE A 23 54.17 7.15 1.60
N PRO A 24 55.42 7.02 1.13
CA PRO A 24 55.75 7.19 -0.28
C PRO A 24 54.98 6.19 -1.16
N PRO A 25 54.31 6.63 -2.25
CA PRO A 25 53.55 5.74 -3.12
C PRO A 25 54.33 4.53 -3.65
N ASP A 26 55.63 4.70 -3.92
CA ASP A 26 56.50 3.64 -4.44
C ASP A 26 56.78 2.52 -3.43
N LEU A 27 56.54 2.75 -2.13
CA LEU A 27 56.58 1.68 -1.12
C LEU A 27 55.32 0.82 -1.13
N ILE A 28 54.18 1.40 -1.53
CA ILE A 28 52.90 0.69 -1.65
C ILE A 28 52.89 -0.08 -2.97
N SER A 29 53.19 0.59 -4.08
CA SER A 29 53.19 -0.01 -5.42
C SER A 29 54.28 0.61 -6.30
N TYR A 30 55.30 -0.19 -6.61
CA TYR A 30 56.46 0.26 -7.37
C TYR A 30 56.08 0.67 -8.80
N GLY A 31 56.43 1.90 -9.20
CA GLY A 31 56.18 2.41 -10.55
C GLY A 31 54.74 2.86 -10.81
N GLN A 32 53.86 2.80 -9.82
CA GLN A 32 52.44 3.22 -9.94
C GLN A 32 52.12 4.54 -9.22
N LYS A 33 53.14 5.31 -8.82
CA LYS A 33 53.01 6.61 -8.14
C LYS A 33 51.96 7.55 -8.74
N SER A 34 51.96 7.70 -10.07
CA SER A 34 50.99 8.57 -10.75
C SER A 34 49.56 8.05 -10.70
N ALA A 35 49.35 6.73 -10.65
CA ALA A 35 48.02 6.13 -10.51
C ALA A 35 47.47 6.34 -9.09
N ILE A 36 48.31 6.14 -8.08
CA ILE A 36 47.96 6.39 -6.66
C ILE A 36 47.49 7.82 -6.45
N TYR A 37 48.25 8.82 -6.93
CA TYR A 37 47.84 10.23 -6.77
C TYR A 37 46.55 10.58 -7.51
N LYS A 38 46.24 9.92 -8.63
CA LYS A 38 44.97 10.13 -9.34
C LYS A 38 43.81 9.56 -8.55
N ILE A 39 43.96 8.36 -7.99
CA ILE A 39 42.96 7.74 -7.11
C ILE A 39 42.70 8.64 -5.90
N GLU A 40 43.73 9.13 -5.22
CA GLU A 40 43.57 10.01 -4.05
C GLU A 40 42.85 11.33 -4.37
N LYS A 41 42.85 11.76 -5.64
CA LYS A 41 42.13 12.97 -6.10
C LYS A 41 40.74 12.69 -6.65
N GLY A 42 40.33 11.42 -6.76
CA GLY A 42 39.07 11.03 -7.42
C GLY A 42 39.11 11.18 -8.94
N GLU A 43 40.30 11.25 -9.55
CA GLU A 43 40.44 11.41 -11.00
C GLU A 43 40.15 10.08 -11.72
N VAL A 44 38.93 9.93 -12.26
CA VAL A 44 38.53 8.74 -13.03
C VAL A 44 39.13 8.76 -14.44
N PRO A 45 39.83 7.70 -14.89
CA PRO A 45 40.39 7.65 -16.24
C PRO A 45 39.30 7.46 -17.30
N LYS A 46 39.61 7.75 -18.57
CA LYS A 46 38.67 7.56 -19.70
C LYS A 46 38.14 6.12 -19.84
N SER A 47 38.88 5.12 -19.36
CA SER A 47 38.43 3.72 -19.35
C SER A 47 37.33 3.45 -18.30
N GLY A 48 37.07 4.39 -17.39
CA GLY A 48 36.23 4.23 -16.21
C GLY A 48 36.83 3.31 -15.14
N ASN A 49 37.95 2.62 -15.43
CA ASN A 49 38.55 1.66 -14.51
C ASN A 49 39.42 2.38 -13.47
N PHE A 50 38.78 2.86 -12.41
CA PHE A 50 39.36 3.76 -11.41
C PHE A 50 40.61 3.20 -10.72
N ILE A 51 40.58 1.92 -10.35
CA ILE A 51 41.73 1.18 -9.81
C ILE A 51 41.94 -0.11 -10.62
N SER A 52 43.20 -0.41 -10.95
CA SER A 52 43.56 -1.66 -11.63
C SER A 52 43.64 -2.82 -10.64
N ASP A 53 43.39 -4.03 -11.12
CA ASP A 53 43.58 -5.27 -10.36
C ASP A 53 45.00 -5.36 -9.75
N SER A 54 46.04 -5.01 -10.52
CA SER A 54 47.42 -5.02 -10.02
C SER A 54 47.66 -4.03 -8.88
N LEU A 55 47.12 -2.81 -8.99
CA LEU A 55 47.28 -1.80 -7.94
C LEU A 55 46.49 -2.19 -6.68
N LEU A 56 45.30 -2.76 -6.87
CA LEU A 56 44.50 -3.28 -5.77
C LEU A 56 45.26 -4.39 -5.03
N GLU A 57 45.89 -5.33 -5.74
CA GLU A 57 46.74 -6.37 -5.14
C GLU A 57 47.93 -5.81 -4.37
N ASP A 58 48.59 -4.78 -4.89
CA ASP A 58 49.70 -4.13 -4.19
C ASP A 58 49.23 -3.51 -2.86
N TYR A 59 48.05 -2.88 -2.84
CA TYR A 59 47.43 -2.36 -1.62
C TYR A 59 47.05 -3.47 -0.64
N VAL A 60 46.45 -4.57 -1.12
CA VAL A 60 46.16 -5.77 -0.32
C VAL A 60 47.44 -6.29 0.34
N GLY A 61 48.51 -6.44 -0.45
CA GLY A 61 49.79 -6.93 0.00
C GLY A 61 50.47 -6.04 1.05
N TYR A 62 50.40 -4.72 0.86
CA TYR A 62 51.03 -3.73 1.73
C TYR A 62 50.25 -3.51 3.03
N PHE A 63 48.95 -3.23 2.95
CA PHE A 63 48.11 -2.88 4.10
C PHE A 63 47.49 -4.09 4.82
N LYS A 64 47.60 -5.30 4.24
CA LYS A 64 47.00 -6.53 4.78
C LYS A 64 45.47 -6.44 4.94
N MET A 65 44.83 -5.68 4.06
CA MET A 65 43.37 -5.54 3.96
C MET A 65 42.84 -6.37 2.80
N SER A 66 41.59 -6.84 2.89
CA SER A 66 40.94 -7.52 1.78
C SER A 66 40.60 -6.57 0.63
N ARG A 67 40.42 -7.12 -0.57
CA ARG A 67 39.90 -6.36 -1.73
C ARG A 67 38.55 -5.70 -1.42
N GLU A 68 37.70 -6.41 -0.69
CA GLU A 68 36.38 -5.92 -0.28
C GLU A 68 36.50 -4.68 0.61
N GLU A 69 37.35 -4.72 1.65
CA GLU A 69 37.55 -3.60 2.55
C GLU A 69 38.18 -2.38 1.86
N LEU A 70 39.05 -2.60 0.87
CA LEU A 70 39.66 -1.51 0.11
C LEU A 70 38.63 -0.80 -0.80
N ILE A 71 37.73 -1.55 -1.43
CA ILE A 71 36.74 -1.01 -2.37
C ILE A 71 35.48 -0.52 -1.63
N PHE A 72 34.86 -1.36 -0.82
CA PHE A 72 33.59 -1.09 -0.14
C PHE A 72 33.74 -0.56 1.28
N GLY A 73 34.94 -0.64 1.86
CA GLY A 73 35.23 -0.08 3.19
C GLY A 73 34.91 -1.01 4.35
N ASN A 74 34.86 -0.42 5.53
CA ASN A 74 34.46 -1.12 6.76
C ASN A 74 32.94 -1.35 6.80
N SER A 75 32.41 -1.83 7.92
CA SER A 75 30.97 -2.07 8.08
C SER A 75 30.12 -0.81 7.88
N GLU A 76 30.59 0.35 8.35
CA GLU A 76 29.88 1.61 8.25
C GLU A 76 29.85 2.13 6.80
N ASP A 77 30.99 2.10 6.11
CA ASP A 77 31.07 2.45 4.68
C ASP A 77 30.16 1.55 3.83
N PHE A 78 30.15 0.25 4.14
CA PHE A 78 29.30 -0.72 3.46
C PHE A 78 27.82 -0.41 3.68
N GLU A 79 27.42 -0.11 4.91
CA GLU A 79 26.06 0.28 5.23
C GLU A 79 25.64 1.55 4.49
N GLN A 80 26.50 2.56 4.41
CA GLN A 80 26.24 3.78 3.65
C GLN A 80 26.05 3.51 2.15
N ALA A 81 26.80 2.55 1.58
CA ALA A 81 26.62 2.14 0.19
C ALA A 81 25.26 1.47 -0.03
N ILE A 82 24.79 0.65 0.91
CA ILE A 82 23.46 0.05 0.86
C ILE A 82 22.36 1.11 0.97
N ASP A 83 22.49 2.04 1.92
CA ASP A 83 21.54 3.14 2.11
C ASP A 83 21.46 3.99 0.83
N TYR A 84 22.60 4.30 0.22
CA TYR A 84 22.65 4.99 -1.07
C TYR A 84 21.88 4.25 -2.17
N ILE A 85 22.09 2.94 -2.33
CA ILE A 85 21.40 2.16 -3.37
C ILE A 85 19.88 2.14 -3.14
N LEU A 86 19.45 1.87 -1.90
CA LEU A 86 18.03 1.79 -1.59
C LEU A 86 17.33 3.15 -1.73
N MET A 87 18.00 4.24 -1.34
CA MET A 87 17.52 5.60 -1.57
C MET A 87 17.32 5.89 -3.07
N GLU A 88 18.31 5.55 -3.89
CA GLU A 88 18.24 5.73 -5.35
C GLU A 88 17.16 4.85 -6.01
N LEU A 89 16.73 3.76 -5.38
CA LEU A 89 15.57 2.97 -5.81
C LEU A 89 14.24 3.63 -5.45
N LEU A 90 14.16 4.29 -4.28
CA LEU A 90 12.93 4.88 -3.74
C LEU A 90 12.63 6.25 -4.35
N PHE A 91 13.63 7.12 -4.49
CA PHE A 91 13.43 8.50 -4.96
C PHE A 91 12.66 8.62 -6.27
N PRO A 92 12.90 7.81 -7.33
CA PRO A 92 12.17 7.95 -8.59
C PRO A 92 10.65 7.79 -8.45
N VAL A 93 10.17 7.07 -7.43
CA VAL A 93 8.74 6.86 -7.22
C VAL A 93 8.06 8.10 -6.63
N ILE A 94 8.79 8.92 -5.87
CA ILE A 94 8.26 10.08 -5.17
C ILE A 94 8.81 11.42 -5.68
N ALA A 95 9.75 11.41 -6.62
CA ALA A 95 10.47 12.60 -7.11
C ALA A 95 9.55 13.65 -7.76
N GLU A 96 8.38 13.25 -8.26
CA GLU A 96 7.37 14.18 -8.76
C GLU A 96 6.69 15.01 -7.63
N PHE A 97 6.89 14.67 -6.35
CA PHE A 97 6.15 15.23 -5.19
C PHE A 97 7.04 15.91 -4.15
N ILE A 98 8.36 15.88 -4.34
CA ILE A 98 9.33 16.51 -3.45
C ILE A 98 10.02 17.64 -4.19
N ASP A 99 10.29 18.75 -3.50
CA ASP A 99 11.07 19.84 -4.09
C ASP A 99 12.51 19.36 -4.32
N TYR A 100 12.98 19.45 -5.56
CA TYR A 100 14.30 18.98 -5.99
C TYR A 100 15.46 19.66 -5.25
N GLN A 101 15.21 20.81 -4.62
CA GLN A 101 16.21 21.48 -3.79
C GLN A 101 16.64 20.64 -2.58
N ASP A 102 15.81 19.70 -2.12
CA ASP A 102 16.10 18.86 -0.95
C ASP A 102 16.95 17.61 -1.28
N LEU A 103 17.31 17.38 -2.55
CA LEU A 103 17.98 16.14 -3.00
C LEU A 103 19.37 16.36 -3.65
N PRO A 104 20.35 17.01 -3.00
CA PRO A 104 21.63 17.35 -3.62
C PRO A 104 22.46 16.14 -4.10
N TYR A 105 22.22 14.94 -3.59
CA TYR A 105 23.07 13.76 -3.83
C TYR A 105 22.49 12.70 -4.79
N SER A 106 21.24 12.86 -5.27
CA SER A 106 20.60 11.81 -6.06
C SER A 106 21.03 11.80 -7.53
N THR A 107 21.30 10.61 -8.08
CA THR A 107 21.60 10.47 -9.53
C THR A 107 20.35 10.55 -10.39
N TYR A 108 19.16 10.53 -9.77
CA TYR A 108 17.88 10.87 -10.40
C TYR A 108 17.98 12.19 -11.19
N LYS A 109 18.67 13.19 -10.62
CA LYS A 109 18.87 14.52 -11.25
C LYS A 109 19.54 14.47 -12.62
N HIS A 110 20.21 13.36 -12.95
CA HIS A 110 20.92 13.16 -14.20
C HIS A 110 20.18 12.25 -15.19
N GLY A 111 18.89 11.94 -14.96
CA GLY A 111 18.09 11.08 -15.84
C GLY A 111 18.39 9.58 -15.68
N ASN A 112 19.08 9.20 -14.60
CA ASN A 112 19.52 7.84 -14.36
C ASN A 112 18.49 7.03 -13.57
N TYR A 113 17.47 6.50 -14.25
CA TYR A 113 16.41 5.74 -13.58
C TYR A 113 16.68 4.24 -13.53
N PRO A 114 16.24 3.52 -12.48
CA PRO A 114 16.11 2.07 -12.51
C PRO A 114 15.14 1.64 -13.63
N SER A 115 15.17 0.36 -14.02
CA SER A 115 14.23 -0.16 -15.02
C SER A 115 12.77 0.03 -14.58
N LEU A 116 11.82 0.16 -15.52
CA LEU A 116 10.38 0.25 -15.19
C LEU A 116 9.90 -0.93 -14.35
N LYS A 117 10.47 -2.13 -14.56
CA LYS A 117 10.19 -3.32 -13.77
C LYS A 117 10.62 -3.14 -12.32
N THR A 118 11.84 -2.63 -12.10
CA THR A 118 12.37 -2.30 -10.78
C THR A 118 11.51 -1.23 -10.10
N GLN A 119 11.14 -0.16 -10.82
CA GLN A 119 10.28 0.90 -10.29
C GLN A 119 8.92 0.37 -9.84
N ARG A 120 8.29 -0.52 -10.63
CA ARG A 120 7.03 -1.19 -10.24
C ARG A 120 7.20 -2.03 -8.99
N ALA A 121 8.32 -2.74 -8.84
CA ALA A 121 8.59 -3.52 -7.63
C ALA A 121 8.75 -2.62 -6.40
N VAL A 122 9.40 -1.46 -6.52
CA VAL A 122 9.48 -0.46 -5.44
C VAL A 122 8.10 0.10 -5.09
N ILE A 123 7.27 0.41 -6.10
CA ILE A 123 5.87 0.82 -5.87
C ILE A 123 5.10 -0.25 -5.11
N GLU A 124 5.22 -1.53 -5.49
CA GLU A 124 4.58 -2.64 -4.77
C GLU A 124 5.07 -2.74 -3.32
N LEU A 125 6.35 -2.49 -3.05
CA LEU A 125 6.89 -2.45 -1.70
C LEU A 125 6.30 -1.31 -0.87
N LEU A 126 6.09 -0.13 -1.47
CA LEU A 126 5.48 1.02 -0.77
C LEU A 126 3.99 0.83 -0.45
N HIS A 127 3.29 -0.08 -1.14
CA HIS A 127 1.91 -0.45 -0.79
C HIS A 127 1.78 -1.17 0.56
N ILE A 128 2.87 -1.36 1.31
CA ILE A 128 2.80 -1.73 2.73
C ILE A 128 2.19 -0.60 3.57
N PHE A 129 2.21 0.65 3.08
CA PHE A 129 1.57 1.80 3.71
C PHE A 129 0.20 2.06 3.09
N ALA A 130 -0.83 2.11 3.94
CA ALA A 130 -2.21 2.38 3.58
C ALA A 130 -2.37 3.78 2.98
N ASP A 131 -1.66 4.76 3.52
CA ASP A 131 -1.72 6.14 3.04
C ASP A 131 -1.14 6.25 1.62
N PHE A 132 0.02 5.63 1.38
CA PHE A 132 0.59 5.50 0.04
C PHE A 132 -0.35 4.75 -0.91
N ALA A 133 -0.97 3.66 -0.47
CA ALA A 133 -1.88 2.87 -1.30
C ALA A 133 -3.14 3.66 -1.72
N ARG A 134 -3.72 4.43 -0.80
CA ARG A 134 -4.83 5.36 -1.10
C ARG A 134 -4.38 6.41 -2.11
N TRP A 135 -3.34 7.14 -1.77
CA TRP A 135 -2.84 8.25 -2.59
C TRP A 135 -2.45 7.79 -4.00
N TYR A 136 -1.66 6.72 -4.11
CA TYR A 136 -1.17 6.22 -5.40
C TYR A 136 -2.31 5.66 -6.27
N GLY A 137 -3.31 5.04 -5.64
CA GLY A 137 -4.46 4.48 -6.35
C GLY A 137 -5.42 5.55 -6.88
N LEU A 138 -5.79 6.54 -6.06
CA LEU A 138 -6.74 7.60 -6.41
C LEU A 138 -6.19 8.58 -7.46
N ARG A 139 -4.86 8.73 -7.54
CA ARG A 139 -4.21 9.63 -8.48
C ARG A 139 -4.14 9.10 -9.92
N LYS A 140 -4.43 7.82 -10.19
CA LYS A 140 -4.39 7.27 -11.57
C LYS A 140 -5.40 7.97 -12.49
N GLY A 141 -4.94 9.01 -13.18
CA GLY A 141 -5.71 9.72 -14.22
C GLY A 141 -6.11 11.15 -13.91
N ASN A 142 -5.79 11.69 -12.72
CA ASN A 142 -6.15 13.06 -12.36
C ASN A 142 -4.98 13.85 -11.74
N THR A 143 -4.41 14.77 -12.52
CA THR A 143 -3.29 15.65 -12.11
C THR A 143 -3.71 16.75 -11.14
N GLU A 144 -5.00 16.94 -10.92
CA GLU A 144 -5.55 17.89 -9.94
C GLU A 144 -5.87 17.21 -8.59
N TYR A 145 -5.73 15.88 -8.48
CA TYR A 145 -5.96 15.18 -7.22
C TYR A 145 -4.89 15.58 -6.18
N ASP A 146 -5.38 16.38 -5.24
CA ASP A 146 -4.85 16.74 -3.93
C ASP A 146 -3.36 17.13 -3.85
N LYS A 147 -3.07 18.33 -4.36
CA LYS A 147 -1.79 19.01 -4.09
C LYS A 147 -1.62 19.41 -2.62
N ASP A 148 -2.71 19.40 -1.85
CA ASP A 148 -2.75 19.87 -0.47
C ASP A 148 -2.77 18.72 0.56
N GLU A 149 -2.92 17.46 0.12
CA GLU A 149 -2.87 16.29 1.00
C GLU A 149 -1.41 15.97 1.37
N PHE A 150 -1.07 16.15 2.64
CA PHE A 150 0.26 15.84 3.16
C PHE A 150 0.43 14.33 3.32
N VAL A 151 1.29 13.73 2.49
CA VAL A 151 1.75 12.34 2.62
C VAL A 151 3.20 12.35 3.11
N ASP A 152 3.48 11.67 4.22
CA ASP A 152 4.82 11.62 4.81
C ASP A 152 5.73 10.59 4.10
N TYR A 153 6.13 10.92 2.88
CA TYR A 153 6.99 10.06 2.07
C TYR A 153 8.36 9.79 2.71
N PHE A 154 8.91 10.77 3.43
CA PHE A 154 10.24 10.63 4.04
C PHE A 154 10.23 9.59 5.15
N THR A 155 9.21 9.59 6.02
CA THR A 155 9.08 8.57 7.06
C THR A 155 8.81 7.19 6.46
N MET A 156 7.97 7.10 5.42
CA MET A 156 7.73 5.84 4.71
C MET A 156 9.02 5.27 4.10
N MET A 157 9.84 6.13 3.49
CA MET A 157 11.15 5.75 2.96
C MET A 157 12.10 5.29 4.06
N ASP A 158 12.23 6.03 5.17
CA ASP A 158 13.09 5.63 6.30
C ASP A 158 12.70 4.24 6.83
N ILE A 159 11.41 3.97 6.99
CA ILE A 159 10.92 2.65 7.42
C ILE A 159 11.30 1.56 6.41
N VAL A 160 11.11 1.79 5.11
CA VAL A 160 11.48 0.81 4.06
C VAL A 160 12.97 0.57 4.03
N LEU A 161 13.79 1.61 4.20
CA LEU A 161 15.24 1.49 4.29
C LEU A 161 15.63 0.58 5.45
N ILE A 162 15.14 0.87 6.65
CA ILE A 162 15.46 0.10 7.86
C ILE A 162 15.05 -1.37 7.69
N LEU A 163 13.84 -1.62 7.18
CA LEU A 163 13.35 -2.98 6.92
C LEU A 163 14.27 -3.73 5.96
N CYS A 164 14.64 -3.10 4.83
CA CYS A 164 15.32 -3.79 3.74
C CYS A 164 16.84 -3.86 3.88
N LYS A 165 17.46 -2.94 4.64
CA LYS A 165 18.92 -2.72 4.67
C LYS A 165 19.72 -3.98 4.94
N ASN A 166 19.39 -4.70 6.02
CA ASN A 166 20.16 -5.88 6.44
C ASN A 166 20.05 -7.02 5.42
N ASN A 167 18.83 -7.36 5.00
CA ASN A 167 18.61 -8.44 4.06
C ASN A 167 19.18 -8.11 2.68
N PHE A 168 18.97 -6.89 2.18
CA PHE A 168 19.55 -6.45 0.90
C PHE A 168 21.08 -6.38 0.97
N GLY A 169 21.66 -5.94 2.09
CA GLY A 169 23.11 -5.94 2.32
C GLY A 169 23.71 -7.34 2.24
N ARG A 170 23.03 -8.36 2.78
CA ARG A 170 23.44 -9.76 2.62
C ARG A 170 23.40 -10.19 1.16
N ILE A 171 22.31 -9.90 0.44
CA ILE A 171 22.18 -10.21 -0.99
C ILE A 171 23.26 -9.49 -1.81
N PHE A 172 23.56 -8.24 -1.48
CA PHE A 172 24.61 -7.47 -2.13
C PHE A 172 25.98 -8.13 -1.97
N LYS A 173 26.30 -8.61 -0.76
CA LYS A 173 27.53 -9.39 -0.53
C LYS A 173 27.57 -10.66 -1.37
N GLU A 174 26.50 -11.46 -1.32
CA GLU A 174 26.43 -12.77 -1.98
C GLU A 174 26.38 -12.69 -3.52
N LYS A 175 25.64 -11.73 -4.08
CA LYS A 175 25.36 -11.65 -5.52
C LYS A 175 26.24 -10.67 -6.27
N ILE A 176 26.76 -9.64 -5.60
CA ILE A 176 27.51 -8.56 -6.25
C ILE A 176 28.97 -8.62 -5.83
N ILE A 177 29.28 -8.56 -4.53
CA ILE A 177 30.67 -8.54 -4.06
C ILE A 177 31.39 -9.84 -4.41
N GLN A 178 30.80 -11.00 -4.08
CA GLN A 178 31.39 -12.29 -4.41
C GLN A 178 31.61 -12.45 -5.92
N ASP A 179 30.67 -12.01 -6.75
CA ASP A 179 30.76 -12.08 -8.21
C ASP A 179 31.81 -11.10 -8.79
N ILE A 180 32.07 -9.98 -8.11
CA ILE A 180 33.13 -9.02 -8.49
C ILE A 180 34.53 -9.57 -8.18
N PHE A 181 34.69 -10.38 -7.12
CA PHE A 181 36.01 -10.78 -6.61
C PHE A 181 36.34 -12.27 -6.73
N ASN A 182 35.36 -13.17 -6.86
CA ASN A 182 35.55 -14.64 -6.83
C ASN A 182 35.41 -15.32 -8.20
N ASP A 183 35.19 -14.59 -9.31
CA ASP A 183 35.28 -15.17 -10.64
C ASP A 183 36.74 -15.60 -10.88
N SER A 184 37.02 -16.89 -10.68
CA SER A 184 38.35 -17.48 -10.46
C SER A 184 39.35 -17.29 -11.61
N ASP A 185 38.92 -16.71 -12.72
CA ASP A 185 39.71 -16.45 -13.93
C ASP A 185 39.59 -15.00 -14.47
N GLU A 186 38.83 -14.10 -13.83
CA GLU A 186 38.72 -12.70 -14.26
C GLU A 186 39.48 -11.74 -13.33
N LYS A 187 40.27 -10.85 -13.95
CA LYS A 187 40.88 -9.71 -13.26
C LYS A 187 39.79 -8.77 -12.74
N PHE A 188 40.03 -8.16 -11.58
CA PHE A 188 39.14 -7.13 -11.07
C PHE A 188 39.05 -5.94 -12.04
N HIS A 189 37.81 -5.49 -12.28
CA HIS A 189 37.51 -4.33 -13.10
C HIS A 189 36.49 -3.43 -12.41
N PHE A 190 36.97 -2.31 -11.86
CA PHE A 190 36.14 -1.31 -11.18
C PHE A 190 34.98 -0.84 -12.06
N ASN A 191 35.22 -0.66 -13.36
CA ASN A 191 34.21 -0.18 -14.30
C ASN A 191 33.05 -1.18 -14.58
N ARG A 192 33.08 -2.39 -14.02
CA ARG A 192 31.99 -3.38 -14.14
C ARG A 192 30.98 -3.37 -13.00
N ILE A 193 31.28 -2.70 -11.87
CA ILE A 193 30.44 -2.69 -10.67
C ILE A 193 28.99 -2.26 -10.98
N ASN A 194 28.78 -1.14 -11.66
CA ASN A 194 27.44 -0.66 -12.00
C ASN A 194 26.67 -1.65 -12.87
N LYS A 195 27.35 -2.35 -13.79
CA LYS A 195 26.72 -3.37 -14.65
C LYS A 195 26.24 -4.57 -13.85
N LYS A 196 27.04 -5.04 -12.88
CA LYS A 196 26.64 -6.16 -12.00
C LYS A 196 25.49 -5.75 -11.07
N LEU A 197 25.53 -4.52 -10.54
CA LEU A 197 24.43 -3.95 -9.76
C LEU A 197 23.14 -3.86 -10.59
N ASP A 198 23.20 -3.30 -11.80
CA ASP A 198 22.04 -3.14 -12.68
C ASP A 198 21.41 -4.50 -13.06
N LEU A 199 22.25 -5.52 -13.30
CA LEU A 199 21.77 -6.89 -13.52
C LEU A 199 21.01 -7.41 -12.30
N CYS A 200 21.57 -7.27 -11.09
CA CYS A 200 20.92 -7.68 -9.85
C CYS A 200 19.59 -6.93 -9.64
N LEU A 201 19.56 -5.63 -9.89
CA LEU A 201 18.37 -4.77 -9.70
C LEU A 201 17.29 -4.96 -10.77
N SER A 202 17.64 -5.45 -11.96
CA SER A 202 16.68 -5.70 -13.06
C SER A 202 16.13 -7.14 -13.07
N THR A 203 16.81 -8.06 -12.37
CA THR A 203 16.44 -9.48 -12.30
C THR A 203 16.06 -9.87 -10.86
N TYR A 204 17.05 -10.13 -10.01
CA TYR A 204 16.86 -10.65 -8.67
C TYR A 204 15.99 -9.76 -7.78
N PHE A 205 16.21 -8.44 -7.81
CA PHE A 205 15.48 -7.51 -6.96
C PHE A 205 13.95 -7.56 -7.18
N PRO A 206 13.43 -7.33 -8.40
CA PRO A 206 11.99 -7.38 -8.65
C PRO A 206 11.41 -8.79 -8.65
N ASP A 207 12.19 -9.81 -9.03
CA ASP A 207 11.67 -11.18 -9.22
C ASP A 207 11.72 -12.04 -7.96
N ILE A 208 12.61 -11.73 -7.02
CA ILE A 208 12.86 -12.56 -5.83
C ILE A 208 12.82 -11.72 -4.56
N PHE A 209 13.68 -10.70 -4.45
CA PHE A 209 13.82 -9.93 -3.21
C PHE A 209 12.51 -9.25 -2.77
N VAL A 210 11.87 -8.51 -3.68
CA VAL A 210 10.62 -7.80 -3.37
C VAL A 210 9.46 -8.77 -3.09
N PRO A 211 9.19 -9.80 -3.90
CA PRO A 211 8.15 -10.79 -3.60
C PRO A 211 8.30 -11.46 -2.23
N GLU A 212 9.50 -11.95 -1.87
CA GLU A 212 9.75 -12.58 -0.58
C GLU A 212 9.54 -11.59 0.59
N THR A 213 9.97 -10.35 0.40
CA THR A 213 9.79 -9.27 1.38
C THR A 213 8.30 -8.96 1.58
N ILE A 214 7.54 -8.83 0.49
CA ILE A 214 6.11 -8.57 0.52
C ILE A 214 5.35 -9.73 1.17
N GLU A 215 5.73 -10.98 0.90
CA GLU A 215 5.09 -12.14 1.51
C GLU A 215 5.18 -12.09 3.05
N LYS A 216 6.36 -11.77 3.59
CA LYS A 216 6.55 -11.58 5.03
C LYS A 216 5.73 -10.41 5.58
N LEU A 217 5.78 -9.25 4.92
CA LEU A 217 5.06 -8.05 5.35
C LEU A 217 3.53 -8.24 5.29
N ARG A 218 3.02 -8.97 4.30
CA ARG A 218 1.60 -9.27 4.14
C ARG A 218 1.05 -10.18 5.24
N ASN A 219 1.90 -10.97 5.88
CA ASN A 219 1.53 -11.80 7.03
C ASN A 219 1.49 -11.00 8.35
N ASN A 220 2.04 -9.77 8.39
CA ASN A 220 1.98 -8.89 9.54
C ASN A 220 0.73 -8.00 9.52
N SER A 221 -0.03 -7.96 10.61
CA SER A 221 -1.29 -7.20 10.68
C SER A 221 -1.16 -5.70 10.45
N ILE A 222 -0.01 -5.08 10.76
CA ILE A 222 0.21 -3.64 10.57
C ILE A 222 0.45 -3.35 9.09
N PHE A 223 1.44 -4.01 8.47
CA PHE A 223 1.78 -3.78 7.05
C PHE A 223 0.73 -4.35 6.07
N LYS A 224 -0.04 -5.37 6.49
CA LYS A 224 -1.16 -5.91 5.72
C LYS A 224 -2.23 -4.86 5.41
N LEU A 225 -2.41 -3.85 6.28
CA LEU A 225 -3.39 -2.78 6.08
C LEU A 225 -3.16 -2.02 4.77
N GLY A 226 -1.89 -1.81 4.37
CA GLY A 226 -1.57 -1.17 3.11
C GLY A 226 -2.12 -1.91 1.89
N PHE A 227 -1.98 -3.25 1.87
CA PHE A 227 -2.51 -4.08 0.79
C PHE A 227 -4.04 -4.18 0.81
N ILE A 228 -4.67 -4.13 2.00
CA ILE A 228 -6.13 -4.06 2.11
C ILE A 228 -6.61 -2.76 1.48
N VAL A 229 -6.02 -1.62 1.86
CA VAL A 229 -6.38 -0.31 1.28
C VAL A 229 -6.15 -0.28 -0.22
N LYS A 230 -5.04 -0.83 -0.72
CA LYS A 230 -4.79 -0.98 -2.16
C LYS A 230 -5.97 -1.65 -2.87
N THR A 231 -6.47 -2.75 -2.30
CA THR A 231 -7.59 -3.52 -2.86
C THR A 231 -8.89 -2.73 -2.80
N LEU A 232 -9.17 -2.04 -1.69
CA LEU A 232 -10.34 -1.18 -1.56
C LEU A 232 -10.35 -0.07 -2.62
N VAL A 233 -9.19 0.54 -2.88
CA VAL A 233 -9.07 1.61 -3.87
C VAL A 233 -9.20 1.07 -5.29
N SER A 234 -8.54 -0.06 -5.61
CA SER A 234 -8.54 -0.58 -6.98
C SER A 234 -9.83 -1.28 -7.39
N ASP A 235 -10.51 -1.92 -6.44
CA ASP A 235 -11.58 -2.87 -6.77
C ASP A 235 -12.96 -2.38 -6.31
N PHE A 236 -13.04 -1.45 -5.34
CA PHE A 236 -14.31 -1.00 -4.77
C PHE A 236 -14.68 0.45 -5.10
N LEU A 237 -13.69 1.32 -5.30
CA LEU A 237 -13.95 2.70 -5.72
C LEU A 237 -14.16 2.76 -7.23
N VAL A 238 -15.29 3.35 -7.64
CA VAL A 238 -15.70 3.44 -9.04
C VAL A 238 -15.96 4.89 -9.41
N ASP A 239 -15.38 5.34 -10.52
CA ASP A 239 -15.72 6.63 -11.13
C ASP A 239 -17.13 6.55 -11.73
N LEU A 240 -18.01 7.41 -11.23
CA LEU A 240 -19.42 7.45 -11.65
C LEU A 240 -19.72 8.79 -12.34
N PRO A 241 -20.60 8.79 -13.37
CA PRO A 241 -21.11 10.02 -13.92
C PRO A 241 -21.93 10.79 -12.89
N GLU A 242 -22.06 12.10 -13.06
CA GLU A 242 -23.01 12.90 -12.30
C GLU A 242 -24.42 12.31 -12.43
N SER A 243 -25.13 12.32 -11.31
CA SER A 243 -26.53 11.91 -11.28
C SER A 243 -27.38 13.15 -11.20
N TYR A 244 -28.44 13.16 -11.98
CA TYR A 244 -29.42 14.25 -12.04
C TYR A 244 -30.75 13.81 -11.43
N LEU A 245 -30.75 12.70 -10.67
CA LEU A 245 -31.94 12.06 -10.18
C LEU A 245 -32.38 12.72 -8.85
N GLU A 246 -33.53 13.40 -8.87
CA GLU A 246 -34.11 14.00 -7.65
C GLU A 246 -35.05 13.01 -6.92
N GLU A 247 -35.65 12.08 -7.65
CA GLU A 247 -36.64 11.13 -7.13
C GLU A 247 -36.48 9.72 -7.73
N ILE A 248 -36.65 8.68 -6.90
CA ILE A 248 -36.63 7.28 -7.30
C ILE A 248 -38.07 6.72 -7.37
N PRO A 249 -38.44 6.01 -8.45
CA PRO A 249 -39.70 5.27 -8.51
C PRO A 249 -39.63 4.01 -7.63
N ILE A 250 -40.60 3.87 -6.73
CA ILE A 250 -40.77 2.72 -5.84
C ILE A 250 -42.12 2.06 -6.15
N GLU A 251 -42.07 0.84 -6.65
CA GLU A 251 -43.23 -0.04 -6.77
C GLU A 251 -43.49 -0.69 -5.43
N TYR A 252 -44.74 -0.63 -4.96
CA TYR A 252 -45.16 -1.31 -3.74
C TYR A 252 -46.22 -2.35 -4.05
N ASN A 253 -46.10 -3.52 -3.40
CA ASN A 253 -47.13 -4.54 -3.39
C ASN A 253 -47.44 -4.94 -1.94
N ILE A 254 -48.50 -4.35 -1.41
CA ILE A 254 -49.02 -4.66 -0.09
C ILE A 254 -50.14 -5.68 -0.27
N PRO A 255 -49.95 -6.96 0.13
CA PRO A 255 -51.01 -7.95 0.00
C PRO A 255 -52.21 -7.55 0.89
N PRO A 256 -53.43 -8.03 0.58
CA PRO A 256 -54.58 -7.81 1.45
C PRO A 256 -54.29 -8.32 2.86
N LEU A 257 -54.54 -7.47 3.86
CA LEU A 257 -54.31 -7.82 5.26
C LEU A 257 -55.65 -7.97 5.98
N ARG A 258 -55.71 -8.98 6.85
CA ARG A 258 -56.76 -9.12 7.85
C ARG A 258 -56.14 -8.67 9.16
N ILE A 259 -56.62 -7.57 9.71
CA ILE A 259 -56.06 -6.96 10.91
C ILE A 259 -57.19 -6.78 11.92
N TRP A 260 -56.96 -7.23 13.13
CA TRP A 260 -57.84 -6.93 14.25
C TRP A 260 -57.54 -5.56 14.82
N GLU A 261 -58.50 -4.64 14.72
CA GLU A 261 -58.51 -3.43 15.53
C GLU A 261 -59.10 -3.76 16.88
N ILE A 262 -58.31 -3.56 17.93
CA ILE A 262 -58.69 -3.89 19.31
C ILE A 262 -58.59 -2.61 20.14
N PRO A 263 -59.60 -2.29 20.96
CA PRO A 263 -59.54 -1.14 21.86
C PRO A 263 -58.32 -1.21 22.78
N ARG A 264 -57.62 -0.09 22.96
CA ARG A 264 -56.48 0.02 23.89
C ARG A 264 -56.96 0.23 25.33
N THR A 265 -57.77 -0.69 25.83
CA THR A 265 -58.20 -0.73 27.24
C THR A 265 -57.46 -1.84 27.96
N LEU A 266 -57.23 -1.67 29.27
CA LEU A 266 -56.50 -2.63 30.08
C LEU A 266 -57.17 -4.03 30.09
N GLU A 267 -58.49 -4.07 29.98
CA GLU A 267 -59.27 -5.32 29.92
C GLU A 267 -59.12 -6.02 28.57
N ALA A 268 -59.16 -5.28 27.46
CA ALA A 268 -58.96 -5.82 26.13
C ALA A 268 -57.52 -6.33 25.94
N GLU A 269 -56.50 -5.62 26.44
CA GLU A 269 -55.10 -6.04 26.38
C GLU A 269 -54.85 -7.35 27.14
N LYS A 270 -55.48 -7.53 28.31
CA LYS A 270 -55.42 -8.80 29.07
C LYS A 270 -56.03 -9.96 28.28
N LEU A 271 -57.20 -9.74 27.67
CA LEU A 271 -57.84 -10.76 26.84
C LEU A 271 -57.02 -11.09 25.58
N VAL A 272 -56.41 -10.09 24.92
CA VAL A 272 -55.54 -10.28 23.76
C VAL A 272 -54.40 -11.22 24.08
N LYS A 273 -53.71 -11.00 25.21
CA LYS A 273 -52.59 -11.83 25.63
C LYS A 273 -53.02 -13.28 25.87
N GLN A 274 -54.13 -13.49 26.59
CA GLN A 274 -54.68 -14.83 26.80
C GLN A 274 -55.02 -15.52 25.47
N LYS A 275 -55.68 -14.81 24.54
CA LYS A 275 -56.09 -15.38 23.25
C LYS A 275 -54.90 -15.66 22.32
N GLN A 276 -53.83 -14.89 22.38
CA GLN A 276 -52.58 -15.18 21.67
C GLN A 276 -51.93 -16.46 22.17
N GLU A 277 -51.89 -16.67 23.50
CA GLU A 277 -51.39 -17.91 24.10
C GLU A 277 -52.24 -19.12 23.64
N GLU A 278 -53.57 -18.98 23.61
CA GLU A 278 -54.49 -20.01 23.08
C GLU A 278 -54.28 -20.28 21.59
N TYR A 279 -53.95 -19.27 20.78
CA TYR A 279 -53.65 -19.42 19.36
C TYR A 279 -52.39 -20.24 19.12
N PHE A 280 -51.31 -19.96 19.85
CA PHE A 280 -50.07 -20.71 19.71
C PHE A 280 -50.23 -22.15 20.21
N ALA A 281 -51.06 -22.39 21.24
CA ALA A 281 -51.32 -23.71 21.77
C ALA A 281 -52.27 -24.55 20.88
N ASN A 282 -53.36 -23.96 20.40
CA ASN A 282 -54.49 -24.68 19.78
C ASN A 282 -54.67 -24.41 18.29
N LYS A 283 -53.82 -23.56 17.67
CA LYS A 283 -53.90 -23.16 16.26
C LYS A 283 -55.30 -22.71 15.83
N VAL A 284 -55.94 -21.89 16.67
CA VAL A 284 -57.25 -21.30 16.39
C VAL A 284 -57.18 -20.50 15.07
N PRO A 285 -58.20 -20.56 14.18
CA PRO A 285 -58.21 -19.72 12.98
C PRO A 285 -58.07 -18.23 13.33
N TYR A 286 -57.26 -17.49 12.58
CA TYR A 286 -56.96 -16.08 12.85
C TYR A 286 -58.23 -15.19 12.90
N GLU A 287 -59.24 -15.54 12.10
CA GLU A 287 -60.53 -14.85 12.02
C GLU A 287 -61.40 -15.01 13.26
N GLU A 288 -61.12 -16.00 14.09
CA GLU A 288 -61.80 -16.27 15.36
C GLU A 288 -60.98 -15.74 16.55
N LEU A 289 -59.72 -15.40 16.32
CA LEU A 289 -58.72 -15.17 17.36
C LEU A 289 -59.17 -14.15 18.40
N TYR A 290 -59.71 -13.00 17.99
CA TYR A 290 -60.14 -11.96 18.94
C TYR A 290 -61.65 -11.73 18.95
N LYS A 291 -62.43 -12.65 18.36
CA LYS A 291 -63.90 -12.59 18.49
C LYS A 291 -64.32 -12.69 19.96
N GLY A 292 -65.25 -11.84 20.36
CA GLY A 292 -65.76 -11.76 21.74
C GLY A 292 -65.05 -10.74 22.63
N ILE A 293 -63.98 -10.08 22.16
CA ILE A 293 -63.48 -8.86 22.82
C ILE A 293 -64.41 -7.71 22.43
N GLU A 294 -64.99 -7.03 23.42
CA GLU A 294 -65.90 -5.91 23.17
C GLU A 294 -65.19 -4.79 22.42
N GLY A 295 -65.78 -4.33 21.31
CA GLY A 295 -65.21 -3.31 20.43
C GLY A 295 -64.11 -3.80 19.49
N ALA A 296 -63.71 -5.08 19.53
CA ALA A 296 -62.75 -5.62 18.57
C ALA A 296 -63.42 -5.85 17.21
N VAL A 297 -62.78 -5.37 16.14
CA VAL A 297 -63.28 -5.48 14.77
C VAL A 297 -62.20 -6.04 13.87
N LEU A 298 -62.53 -7.10 13.14
CA LEU A 298 -61.67 -7.63 12.09
C LEU A 298 -61.85 -6.79 10.83
N LYS A 299 -60.85 -5.97 10.50
CA LYS A 299 -60.82 -5.20 9.26
C LYS A 299 -60.15 -6.00 8.15
N HIS A 300 -60.73 -5.87 6.97
CA HIS A 300 -60.16 -6.35 5.73
C HIS A 300 -59.60 -5.15 5.00
N GLU A 301 -58.29 -4.99 5.07
CA GLU A 301 -57.60 -4.00 4.25
C GLU A 301 -57.34 -4.60 2.87
N GLN A 302 -57.86 -3.95 1.84
CA GLN A 302 -57.60 -4.35 0.46
C GLN A 302 -56.10 -4.22 0.18
N GLY A 303 -55.58 -5.16 -0.61
CA GLY A 303 -54.21 -5.07 -1.09
C GLY A 303 -54.01 -3.80 -1.90
N LYS A 304 -52.83 -3.19 -1.76
CA LYS A 304 -52.47 -1.98 -2.49
C LYS A 304 -51.28 -2.28 -3.38
N VAL A 305 -51.45 -2.03 -4.66
CA VAL A 305 -50.37 -2.05 -5.65
C VAL A 305 -50.28 -0.66 -6.25
N GLY A 306 -49.07 -0.14 -6.37
CA GLY A 306 -48.88 1.18 -6.96
C GLY A 306 -47.43 1.54 -7.15
N LEU A 307 -47.23 2.71 -7.76
CA LEU A 307 -45.94 3.32 -7.99
C LEU A 307 -45.92 4.67 -7.28
N GLU A 308 -44.94 4.87 -6.42
CA GLU A 308 -44.68 6.12 -5.72
C GLU A 308 -43.34 6.70 -6.18
N LYS A 309 -43.21 8.02 -6.16
CA LYS A 309 -41.91 8.68 -6.29
C LYS A 309 -41.45 9.13 -4.92
N ARG A 310 -40.27 8.69 -4.51
CA ARG A 310 -39.63 9.11 -3.26
C ARG A 310 -38.44 9.98 -3.59
N LYS A 311 -38.17 11.01 -2.79
CA LYS A 311 -36.95 11.81 -2.92
C LYS A 311 -35.73 10.91 -2.75
N LEU A 312 -34.68 11.20 -3.52
CA LEU A 312 -33.44 10.44 -3.48
C LEU A 312 -32.81 10.45 -2.07
N ASP A 313 -32.73 11.60 -1.42
CA ASP A 313 -32.14 11.74 -0.08
C ASP A 313 -32.85 10.85 0.95
N ASP A 314 -34.18 10.86 0.96
CA ASP A 314 -34.99 10.01 1.85
C ASP A 314 -34.74 8.51 1.60
N PHE A 315 -34.46 8.13 0.36
CA PHE A 315 -34.12 6.75 0.02
C PHE A 315 -32.73 6.38 0.55
N ILE A 316 -31.72 7.22 0.34
CA ILE A 316 -30.36 7.01 0.85
C ILE A 316 -30.32 6.97 2.38
N ASP A 317 -31.04 7.88 3.05
CA ASP A 317 -31.18 7.88 4.51
C ASP A 317 -31.81 6.58 5.03
N SER A 318 -32.75 6.00 4.27
CA SER A 318 -33.38 4.74 4.62
C SER A 318 -32.44 3.55 4.53
N LEU A 319 -31.44 3.59 3.64
CA LEU A 319 -30.40 2.56 3.56
C LEU A 319 -29.46 2.61 4.76
N THR A 320 -29.10 3.82 5.21
CA THR A 320 -28.21 4.04 6.35
C THR A 320 -28.86 3.65 7.68
N ASN A 321 -30.17 3.90 7.81
CA ASN A 321 -30.92 3.71 9.05
C ASN A 321 -31.78 2.44 9.04
N MET A 322 -31.36 1.39 8.33
CA MET A 322 -32.11 0.14 8.32
C MET A 322 -32.21 -0.45 9.74
N PRO A 323 -33.43 -0.81 10.21
CA PRO A 323 -33.62 -1.39 11.53
C PRO A 323 -32.76 -2.66 11.72
N SER A 324 -32.21 -2.86 12.91
CA SER A 324 -31.31 -3.99 13.21
C SER A 324 -31.98 -5.36 13.00
N GLU A 325 -33.30 -5.43 13.08
CA GLU A 325 -34.06 -6.65 12.82
C GLU A 325 -33.84 -7.17 11.39
N PHE A 326 -33.53 -6.30 10.42
CA PHE A 326 -33.21 -6.72 9.05
C PHE A 326 -31.82 -7.33 8.90
N SER A 327 -30.88 -7.09 9.82
CA SER A 327 -29.57 -7.78 9.81
C SER A 327 -29.64 -9.13 10.52
N GLU A 328 -30.56 -9.29 11.47
CA GLU A 328 -30.80 -10.55 12.19
C GLU A 328 -31.68 -11.53 11.40
N ILE A 329 -32.59 -11.01 10.58
CA ILE A 329 -33.48 -11.81 9.73
C ILE A 329 -32.83 -11.92 8.35
N HIS A 330 -32.18 -13.06 8.07
CA HIS A 330 -31.61 -13.41 6.75
C HIS A 330 -32.68 -13.66 5.66
N ALA A 331 -33.73 -12.84 5.60
CA ALA A 331 -34.81 -12.95 4.62
C ALA A 331 -34.50 -12.08 3.40
N LEU A 332 -34.00 -12.73 2.33
CA LEU A 332 -33.96 -12.13 1.01
C LEU A 332 -35.39 -11.82 0.53
N ASP A 333 -35.55 -10.75 -0.26
CA ASP A 333 -36.83 -10.35 -0.85
C ASP A 333 -37.95 -9.92 0.13
N HIS A 334 -37.63 -9.64 1.40
CA HIS A 334 -38.64 -9.28 2.40
C HIS A 334 -39.30 -7.90 2.16
N GLY A 335 -38.63 -7.01 1.42
CA GLY A 335 -39.15 -5.68 1.12
C GLY A 335 -40.35 -5.74 0.16
N ARG A 336 -41.50 -5.20 0.59
CA ARG A 336 -42.70 -4.98 -0.25
C ARG A 336 -42.52 -3.85 -1.28
N TRP A 337 -41.34 -3.23 -1.29
CA TRP A 337 -40.96 -2.09 -2.11
C TRP A 337 -39.83 -2.51 -3.04
N LYS A 338 -40.00 -2.23 -4.34
CA LYS A 338 -39.04 -2.57 -5.41
C LYS A 338 -38.77 -1.33 -6.25
N ILE A 339 -37.55 -1.18 -6.75
CA ILE A 339 -37.21 -0.14 -7.72
C ILE A 339 -37.27 -0.78 -9.11
N PRO A 340 -38.26 -0.43 -9.95
CA PRO A 340 -38.38 -0.99 -11.29
C PRO A 340 -37.14 -0.68 -12.13
N GLY A 341 -36.59 -1.71 -12.78
CA GLY A 341 -35.45 -1.56 -13.69
C GLY A 341 -34.13 -1.14 -13.04
N ILE A 342 -33.96 -1.31 -11.72
CA ILE A 342 -32.71 -0.97 -11.00
C ILE A 342 -31.46 -1.63 -11.64
N LEU A 343 -31.61 -2.83 -12.19
CA LEU A 343 -30.53 -3.57 -12.87
C LEU A 343 -30.37 -3.21 -14.36
N THR A 344 -31.26 -2.41 -14.94
CA THR A 344 -31.32 -2.15 -16.39
C THR A 344 -31.56 -0.68 -16.70
N SER A 345 -32.83 -0.25 -16.83
CA SER A 345 -33.23 1.06 -17.34
C SER A 345 -33.09 2.19 -16.31
N ASN A 346 -32.93 1.87 -15.03
CA ASN A 346 -32.72 2.82 -13.94
C ASN A 346 -31.33 2.64 -13.31
N SER A 347 -30.30 2.62 -14.17
CA SER A 347 -28.90 2.51 -13.74
C SER A 347 -28.46 3.68 -12.86
N GLN A 348 -29.15 4.83 -12.90
CA GLN A 348 -28.88 5.97 -12.01
C GLN A 348 -29.16 5.63 -10.54
N ALA A 349 -30.23 4.89 -10.22
CA ALA A 349 -30.46 4.43 -8.84
C ALA A 349 -29.35 3.48 -8.35
N SER A 350 -28.84 2.62 -9.23
CA SER A 350 -27.68 1.77 -8.93
C SER A 350 -26.39 2.58 -8.78
N ASN A 351 -26.21 3.66 -9.53
CA ASN A 351 -25.08 4.58 -9.37
C ASN A 351 -25.13 5.29 -8.00
N GLU A 352 -26.31 5.70 -7.54
CA GLU A 352 -26.47 6.27 -6.19
C GLU A 352 -26.10 5.28 -5.08
N PHE A 353 -26.47 4.01 -5.25
CA PHE A 353 -25.99 2.95 -4.36
C PHE A 353 -24.46 2.81 -4.41
N GLN A 354 -23.84 2.86 -5.60
CA GLN A 354 -22.38 2.82 -5.72
C GLN A 354 -21.71 4.06 -5.12
N LYS A 355 -22.32 5.25 -5.20
CA LYS A 355 -21.81 6.46 -4.50
C LYS A 355 -21.82 6.27 -2.99
N PHE A 356 -22.91 5.72 -2.44
CA PHE A 356 -22.97 5.35 -1.03
C PHE A 356 -21.86 4.35 -0.67
N MET A 357 -21.64 3.31 -1.48
CA MET A 357 -20.55 2.35 -1.28
C MET A 357 -19.17 2.99 -1.39
N ASN A 358 -18.95 3.93 -2.32
CA ASN A 358 -17.70 4.67 -2.43
C ASN A 358 -17.42 5.47 -1.14
N ASN A 359 -18.40 6.20 -0.61
CA ASN A 359 -18.27 6.96 0.64
C ASN A 359 -17.94 6.04 1.83
N ALA A 360 -18.70 4.96 2.01
CA ALA A 360 -18.44 3.98 3.07
C ALA A 360 -17.04 3.35 2.94
N THR A 361 -16.58 3.10 1.72
CA THR A 361 -15.25 2.57 1.43
C THR A 361 -14.15 3.59 1.77
N LEU A 362 -14.35 4.87 1.43
CA LEU A 362 -13.43 5.95 1.78
C LEU A 362 -13.32 6.13 3.30
N ASP A 363 -14.45 6.09 4.02
CA ASP A 363 -14.46 6.15 5.49
C ASP A 363 -13.68 4.99 6.11
N MET A 364 -13.87 3.77 5.58
CA MET A 364 -13.10 2.60 5.99
C MET A 364 -11.61 2.77 5.70
N ILE A 365 -11.24 3.25 4.51
CA ILE A 365 -9.84 3.52 4.15
C ILE A 365 -9.22 4.52 5.14
N ASN A 366 -9.90 5.63 5.42
CA ASN A 366 -9.43 6.65 6.35
C ASN A 366 -9.23 6.08 7.77
N HIS A 367 -10.15 5.22 8.23
CA HIS A 367 -10.00 4.53 9.50
C HIS A 367 -8.80 3.58 9.51
N LEU A 368 -8.60 2.78 8.46
CA LEU A 368 -7.46 1.85 8.35
C LEU A 368 -6.12 2.59 8.31
N ILE A 369 -6.04 3.73 7.62
CA ILE A 369 -4.85 4.61 7.61
C ILE A 369 -4.56 5.11 9.02
N ALA A 370 -5.57 5.66 9.71
CA ALA A 370 -5.40 6.15 11.08
C ALA A 370 -4.89 5.04 11.99
N VAL A 371 -5.49 3.85 11.94
CA VAL A 371 -5.06 2.68 12.72
C VAL A 371 -3.63 2.29 12.39
N GLN A 372 -3.27 2.18 11.11
CA GLN A 372 -1.90 1.80 10.70
C GLN A 372 -0.88 2.81 11.21
N ASN A 373 -1.13 4.10 11.04
CA ASN A 373 -0.22 5.17 11.47
C ASN A 373 0.00 5.13 12.99
N HIS A 374 -1.04 4.87 13.78
CA HIS A 374 -0.90 4.72 15.23
C HIS A 374 -0.01 3.54 15.59
N PHE A 375 -0.20 2.39 14.95
CA PHE A 375 0.61 1.21 15.23
C PHE A 375 2.07 1.37 14.77
N ILE A 376 2.31 1.97 13.59
CA ILE A 376 3.67 2.27 13.10
C ILE A 376 4.43 3.12 14.12
N ASN A 377 3.78 4.15 14.68
CA ASN A 377 4.38 5.02 15.71
C ASN A 377 4.71 4.29 17.03
N CYS A 378 4.18 3.09 17.26
CA CYS A 378 4.50 2.25 18.40
C CYS A 378 5.67 1.28 18.15
N ILE A 379 6.14 1.13 16.90
CA ILE A 379 7.21 0.19 16.56
C ILE A 379 8.57 0.80 16.93
N LYS A 380 9.40 0.03 17.63
CA LYS A 380 10.79 0.43 17.88
C LYS A 380 11.61 0.29 16.60
N ARG A 381 12.50 1.25 16.36
CA ARG A 381 13.40 1.24 15.19
C ARG A 381 14.21 -0.07 15.06
N GLU A 382 14.68 -0.61 16.18
CA GLU A 382 15.43 -1.87 16.22
C GLU A 382 14.59 -3.10 15.82
N GLU A 383 13.28 -3.08 16.07
CA GLU A 383 12.39 -4.16 15.67
C GLU A 383 12.21 -4.18 14.14
N LEU A 384 12.13 -3.00 13.51
CA LEU A 384 12.09 -2.89 12.05
C LEU A 384 13.34 -3.49 11.40
N ALA A 385 14.54 -3.19 11.94
CA ALA A 385 15.81 -3.66 11.38
C ALA A 385 15.97 -5.19 11.41
N ASN A 386 15.26 -5.87 12.30
CA ASN A 386 15.33 -7.32 12.52
C ASN A 386 14.08 -8.07 12.01
N PHE A 387 13.15 -7.38 11.37
CA PHE A 387 11.86 -7.97 10.99
C PHE A 387 11.93 -8.87 9.76
N LEU A 388 12.69 -8.48 8.74
CA LEU A 388 12.88 -9.23 7.49
C LEU A 388 14.05 -10.20 7.59
#